data_AF-A0A6S6R2Q3-F1
#
_entry.id   AF-A0A6S6R2Q3-F1
#
_cell.length_a   1.000
_cell.length_b   1.000
_cell.length_c   1.000
_cell.angle_alpha   90.00
_cell.angle_beta   90.00
_cell.angle_gamma   90.00
#
_symmetry.space_group_name_H-M   'P 1'
#
loop_
_entity.id
_entity.type
_entity.pdbx_description
1 polymer ?
#
loop_
_entity_poly.entity_id
_entity_poly.type
_entity_poly.pdbx_seq_one_letter_code
_entity_poly.pdbx_strand_id
1 'polypeptide(L)'
;MIEYLWDGEMDYGWEGLSNLVKCTSEKYADSILKVVDLSPNEESRKLITIECLERFLSISNILAEQILNGYYYQYEDIEDNNTNAQKLNSWILLGTLTETTLQMFLAFYLDDFRSAHWQQWIDFEIDKVQTPLIESVTKLVDEGIIDSAQGKSLKKAVKDTIKEHTREHEVPMIMLDELIQFYKSEKLFDEDEYNYLREIQSNRNGIHSFKSRIIGSWGDLQYSVRFFCYLLEWVINHLPDIPDEEY
;
A
#
# COMPACT_ATOMS: atom_id res chain seq x y z
N MET A 1 -4.36 22.13 -14.61
CA MET A 1 -4.49 20.97 -13.72
C MET A 1 -5.91 20.95 -13.21
N ILE A 2 -6.65 19.87 -13.47
CA ILE A 2 -7.93 19.63 -12.80
C ILE A 2 -7.56 19.17 -11.39
N GLU A 3 -7.98 19.90 -10.37
CA GLU A 3 -7.80 19.48 -8.98
C GLU A 3 -8.77 18.32 -8.74
N TYR A 4 -8.27 17.08 -8.79
CA TYR A 4 -9.04 15.91 -8.43
C TYR A 4 -9.14 15.90 -6.90
N LEU A 5 -10.22 16.47 -6.40
CA LEU A 5 -10.53 16.46 -4.97
C LEU A 5 -11.44 15.27 -4.69
N TRP A 6 -11.06 14.45 -3.71
CA TRP A 6 -11.99 13.51 -3.12
C TRP A 6 -13.12 14.31 -2.44
N ASP A 7 -14.30 14.26 -3.02
CA ASP A 7 -15.47 15.04 -2.56
C ASP A 7 -16.32 14.32 -1.51
N GLY A 8 -15.96 13.07 -1.16
CA GLY A 8 -16.71 12.26 -0.19
C GLY A 8 -18.12 11.84 -0.65
N GLU A 9 -18.69 12.44 -1.70
CA GLU A 9 -20.08 12.23 -2.14
C GLU A 9 -20.21 11.47 -3.48
N MET A 10 -20.96 10.35 -3.54
CA MET A 10 -21.36 9.72 -4.82
C MET A 10 -22.58 8.82 -4.69
N ASP A 11 -23.42 8.93 -5.73
CA ASP A 11 -24.66 8.20 -6.01
C ASP A 11 -24.45 6.94 -6.90
N TYR A 12 -23.39 6.16 -6.70
CA TYR A 12 -23.19 4.96 -7.52
C TYR A 12 -23.81 3.73 -6.87
N GLY A 13 -24.87 3.19 -7.49
CA GLY A 13 -25.33 1.83 -7.20
C GLY A 13 -24.28 0.77 -7.57
N TRP A 14 -24.47 -0.45 -7.06
CA TRP A 14 -23.54 -1.58 -7.24
C TRP A 14 -23.10 -1.85 -8.68
N GLU A 15 -24.04 -1.82 -9.63
CA GLU A 15 -23.75 -2.02 -11.06
C GLU A 15 -22.90 -0.88 -11.64
N GLY A 16 -23.24 0.36 -11.32
CA GLY A 16 -22.49 1.53 -11.74
C GLY A 16 -21.06 1.50 -11.20
N LEU A 17 -20.89 1.14 -9.92
CA LEU A 17 -19.57 1.03 -9.30
C LEU A 17 -18.75 -0.11 -9.90
N SER A 18 -19.36 -1.27 -10.18
CA SER A 18 -18.68 -2.38 -10.87
C SER A 18 -18.11 -1.95 -12.22
N ASN A 19 -18.91 -1.23 -13.02
CA ASN A 19 -18.46 -0.70 -14.31
C ASN A 19 -17.35 0.36 -14.14
N LEU A 20 -17.48 1.23 -13.13
CA LEU A 20 -16.46 2.23 -12.82
C LEU A 20 -15.11 1.59 -12.48
N VAL A 21 -15.09 0.52 -11.67
CA VAL A 21 -13.86 -0.22 -11.35
C VAL A 21 -13.19 -0.72 -12.61
N LYS A 22 -13.95 -1.36 -13.51
CA LYS A 22 -13.40 -1.89 -14.78
C LYS A 22 -12.80 -0.79 -15.64
N CYS A 23 -13.58 0.24 -15.97
CA CYS A 23 -13.15 1.30 -16.87
C CYS A 23 -11.96 2.09 -16.30
N THR A 24 -11.97 2.39 -15.00
CA THR A 24 -10.89 3.16 -14.36
C THR A 24 -9.61 2.33 -14.28
N SER A 25 -9.72 1.03 -14.00
CA SER A 25 -8.55 0.13 -13.94
C SER A 25 -7.91 -0.06 -15.31
N GLU A 26 -8.71 -0.22 -16.37
CA GLU A 26 -8.23 -0.28 -17.77
C GLU A 26 -7.49 1.00 -18.16
N LYS A 27 -8.13 2.15 -17.94
CA LYS A 27 -7.51 3.46 -18.20
C LYS A 27 -6.20 3.65 -17.42
N TYR A 28 -6.18 3.23 -16.15
CA TYR A 28 -4.99 3.26 -15.31
C TYR A 28 -3.87 2.41 -15.91
N ALA A 29 -4.14 1.14 -16.25
CA ALA A 29 -3.13 0.25 -16.80
C ALA A 29 -2.55 0.78 -18.11
N ASP A 30 -3.39 1.28 -19.02
CA ASP A 30 -2.95 1.87 -20.29
C ASP A 30 -2.07 3.10 -20.08
N SER A 31 -2.47 3.98 -19.15
CA SER A 31 -1.73 5.22 -18.84
C SER A 31 -0.36 4.91 -18.24
N ILE A 32 -0.31 3.96 -17.28
CA ILE A 32 0.91 3.56 -16.60
C ILE A 32 1.89 2.92 -17.58
N LEU A 33 1.44 2.01 -18.47
CA LEU A 33 2.31 1.41 -19.50
C LEU A 33 2.90 2.47 -20.41
N LYS A 34 2.07 3.39 -20.89
CA LYS A 34 2.51 4.45 -21.81
C LYS A 34 3.59 5.32 -21.18
N VAL A 35 3.42 5.70 -19.90
CA VAL A 35 4.38 6.60 -19.22
C VAL A 35 5.64 5.82 -18.81
N VAL A 36 5.53 4.58 -18.33
CA VAL A 36 6.72 3.85 -17.87
C VAL A 36 7.66 3.52 -19.02
N ASP A 37 7.15 3.21 -20.21
CA ASP A 37 7.97 2.95 -21.40
C ASP A 37 8.89 4.13 -21.76
N LEU A 38 8.48 5.35 -21.38
CA LEU A 38 9.22 6.59 -21.58
C LEU A 38 10.06 7.01 -20.38
N SER A 39 9.94 6.32 -19.24
CA SER A 39 10.71 6.64 -18.03
C SER A 39 12.20 6.52 -18.33
N PRO A 40 13.05 7.47 -17.92
CA PRO A 40 14.50 7.33 -18.04
C PRO A 40 15.06 6.29 -17.05
N ASN A 41 14.34 6.00 -15.97
CA ASN A 41 14.77 5.10 -14.91
C ASN A 41 14.56 3.62 -15.31
N GLU A 42 15.65 2.88 -15.50
CA GLU A 42 15.62 1.47 -15.91
C GLU A 42 14.97 0.56 -14.86
N GLU A 43 15.07 0.91 -13.58
CA GLU A 43 14.46 0.14 -12.51
C GLU A 43 12.94 0.26 -12.54
N SER A 44 12.41 1.48 -12.71
CA SER A 44 10.98 1.71 -12.90
C SER A 44 10.42 0.88 -14.06
N ARG A 45 11.13 0.84 -15.20
CA ARG A 45 10.75 0.01 -16.37
C ARG A 45 10.78 -1.50 -16.10
N LYS A 46 11.60 -1.96 -15.16
CA LYS A 46 11.65 -3.38 -14.74
C LYS A 46 10.57 -3.73 -13.72
N LEU A 47 10.20 -2.78 -12.86
CA LEU A 47 9.20 -2.98 -11.82
C LEU A 47 7.78 -3.01 -12.39
N ILE A 48 7.47 -2.12 -13.34
CA ILE A 48 6.16 -2.01 -13.95
C ILE A 48 6.19 -2.68 -15.33
N THR A 49 5.72 -3.92 -15.41
CA THR A 49 5.67 -4.69 -16.66
C THR A 49 4.23 -4.91 -17.15
N ILE A 50 4.09 -5.30 -18.41
CA ILE A 50 2.80 -5.71 -18.99
C ILE A 50 2.16 -6.83 -18.17
N GLU A 51 2.92 -7.86 -17.79
CA GLU A 51 2.41 -8.97 -16.99
C GLU A 51 2.01 -8.56 -15.56
N CYS A 52 2.63 -7.50 -15.02
CA CYS A 52 2.22 -6.91 -13.75
C CYS A 52 0.82 -6.28 -13.88
N LEU A 53 0.59 -5.51 -14.95
CA LEU A 53 -0.67 -4.83 -15.17
C LEU A 53 -1.79 -5.75 -15.67
N GLU A 54 -1.49 -6.80 -16.43
CA GLU A 54 -2.45 -7.86 -16.75
C GLU A 54 -2.97 -8.54 -15.47
N ARG A 55 -2.09 -8.82 -14.51
CA ARG A 55 -2.48 -9.35 -13.19
C ARG A 55 -3.31 -8.33 -12.41
N PHE A 56 -2.91 -7.07 -12.39
CA PHE A 56 -3.66 -5.99 -11.76
C PHE A 56 -5.10 -5.88 -12.31
N LEU A 57 -5.25 -5.90 -13.64
CA LEU A 57 -6.55 -5.87 -14.32
C LEU A 57 -7.40 -7.11 -14.01
N SER A 58 -6.76 -8.29 -13.98
CA SER A 58 -7.44 -9.54 -13.60
C SER A 58 -8.02 -9.47 -12.18
N ILE A 59 -7.24 -8.99 -11.21
CA ILE A 59 -7.68 -8.80 -9.82
C ILE A 59 -8.79 -7.73 -9.75
N SER A 60 -8.65 -6.63 -10.48
CA SER A 60 -9.64 -5.55 -10.55
C SER A 60 -10.98 -6.05 -11.12
N ASN A 61 -10.96 -6.92 -12.13
CA ASN A 61 -12.16 -7.55 -12.68
C ASN A 61 -12.86 -8.45 -11.66
N ILE A 62 -12.11 -9.24 -10.88
CA ILE A 62 -12.69 -10.06 -9.80
C ILE A 62 -13.33 -9.16 -8.74
N LEU A 63 -12.65 -8.08 -8.33
CA LEU A 63 -13.24 -7.10 -7.40
C LEU A 63 -14.54 -6.52 -7.98
N ALA A 64 -14.54 -6.10 -9.25
CA ALA A 64 -15.72 -5.55 -9.91
C ALA A 64 -16.89 -6.55 -9.93
N GLU A 65 -16.64 -7.83 -10.17
CA GLU A 65 -17.66 -8.88 -10.11
C GLU A 65 -18.21 -9.07 -8.69
N GLN A 66 -17.36 -9.00 -7.66
CA GLN A 66 -17.82 -9.09 -6.28
C GLN A 66 -18.67 -7.88 -5.88
N ILE A 67 -18.29 -6.68 -6.34
CA ILE A 67 -19.04 -5.45 -6.11
C ILE A 67 -20.40 -5.48 -6.82
N LEU A 68 -20.48 -6.02 -8.04
CA LEU A 68 -21.76 -6.23 -8.71
C LEU A 68 -22.70 -7.11 -7.86
N ASN A 69 -22.15 -8.13 -7.21
CA ASN A 69 -22.91 -9.02 -6.34
C ASN A 69 -23.27 -8.42 -4.98
N GLY A 70 -22.70 -7.26 -4.60
CA GLY A 70 -23.00 -6.56 -3.34
C GLY A 70 -24.50 -6.28 -3.14
N TYR A 71 -25.26 -6.12 -4.24
CA TYR A 71 -26.71 -5.99 -4.21
C TYR A 71 -27.43 -7.12 -3.45
N TYR A 72 -26.91 -8.36 -3.55
CA TYR A 72 -27.51 -9.52 -2.89
C TYR A 72 -27.16 -9.61 -1.40
N TYR A 73 -26.08 -8.95 -0.97
CA TYR A 73 -25.52 -9.08 0.36
C TYR A 73 -25.70 -7.83 1.22
N GLN A 74 -26.11 -6.69 0.65
CA GLN A 74 -26.32 -5.44 1.38
C GLN A 74 -27.32 -5.53 2.55
N TYR A 75 -28.22 -6.53 2.56
CA TYR A 75 -29.13 -6.77 3.68
C TYR A 75 -28.42 -7.33 4.91
N GLU A 76 -27.24 -7.93 4.76
CA GLU A 76 -26.42 -8.42 5.89
C GLU A 76 -25.99 -7.29 6.83
N ASP A 77 -25.89 -6.06 6.32
CA ASP A 77 -25.56 -4.87 7.12
C ASP A 77 -26.67 -4.57 8.14
N ILE A 78 -27.92 -4.95 7.84
CA ILE A 78 -29.07 -4.80 8.75
C ILE A 78 -29.10 -5.95 9.77
N GLU A 79 -28.63 -7.14 9.38
CA GLU A 79 -28.65 -8.37 10.18
C GLU A 79 -27.41 -8.54 11.08
N ASP A 80 -26.43 -7.63 11.01
CA ASP A 80 -25.13 -7.69 11.71
C ASP A 80 -24.36 -9.00 11.47
N ASN A 81 -24.56 -9.61 10.29
CA ASN A 81 -23.91 -10.86 9.91
C ASN A 81 -22.50 -10.59 9.35
N ASN A 82 -21.54 -10.44 10.26
CA ASN A 82 -20.16 -10.08 9.91
C ASN A 82 -19.26 -11.24 9.46
N THR A 83 -19.83 -12.42 9.17
CA THR A 83 -19.06 -13.62 8.82
C THR A 83 -18.97 -13.91 7.31
N ASN A 84 -19.47 -13.01 6.48
CA ASN A 84 -19.46 -13.20 5.03
C ASN A 84 -18.03 -13.19 4.47
N ALA A 85 -17.57 -14.37 4.04
CA ALA A 85 -16.26 -14.56 3.44
C ALA A 85 -16.06 -13.80 2.12
N GLN A 86 -17.14 -13.49 1.39
CA GLN A 86 -17.07 -12.69 0.17
C GLN A 86 -16.75 -11.23 0.48
N LYS A 87 -17.40 -10.64 1.49
CA LYS A 87 -17.08 -9.27 1.94
C LYS A 87 -15.61 -9.13 2.31
N LEU A 88 -15.11 -10.08 3.10
CA LEU A 88 -13.69 -10.13 3.48
C LEU A 88 -12.76 -10.32 2.27
N ASN A 89 -13.13 -11.19 1.33
CA ASN A 89 -12.38 -11.36 0.10
C ASN A 89 -12.32 -10.05 -0.72
N SER A 90 -13.44 -9.32 -0.82
CA SER A 90 -13.46 -8.02 -1.50
C SER A 90 -12.52 -7.01 -0.84
N TRP A 91 -12.50 -6.94 0.49
CA TRP A 91 -11.54 -6.11 1.23
C TRP A 91 -10.07 -6.50 0.96
N ILE A 92 -9.78 -7.80 0.83
CA ILE A 92 -8.44 -8.28 0.53
C ILE A 92 -8.00 -7.91 -0.88
N LEU A 93 -8.90 -8.09 -1.86
CA LEU A 93 -8.65 -7.68 -3.24
C LEU A 93 -8.42 -6.17 -3.32
N LEU A 94 -9.31 -5.38 -2.70
CA LEU A 94 -9.21 -3.92 -2.65
C LEU A 94 -7.90 -3.46 -2.01
N GLY A 95 -7.52 -4.03 -0.86
CA GLY A 95 -6.27 -3.69 -0.18
C GLY A 95 -5.02 -4.08 -0.98
N THR A 96 -5.07 -5.19 -1.72
CA THR A 96 -3.97 -5.62 -2.60
C THR A 96 -3.82 -4.69 -3.80
N LEU A 97 -4.94 -4.29 -4.42
CA LEU A 97 -4.94 -3.32 -5.51
C LEU A 97 -4.44 -1.97 -5.05
N THR A 98 -4.91 -1.48 -3.89
CA THR A 98 -4.48 -0.22 -3.29
C THR A 98 -2.97 -0.21 -3.00
N GLU A 99 -2.44 -1.29 -2.38
CA GLU A 99 -1.00 -1.46 -2.14
C GLU A 99 -0.21 -1.40 -3.46
N THR A 100 -0.66 -2.15 -4.47
CA THR A 100 0.00 -2.20 -5.78
C THR A 100 -0.01 -0.84 -6.47
N THR A 101 -1.13 -0.12 -6.42
CA THR A 101 -1.26 1.24 -7.00
C THR A 101 -0.28 2.21 -6.35
N LEU A 102 -0.16 2.21 -5.02
CA LEU A 102 0.78 3.07 -4.31
C LEU A 102 2.25 2.66 -4.58
N GLN A 103 2.54 1.37 -4.70
CA GLN A 103 3.88 0.91 -5.10
C GLN A 103 4.25 1.37 -6.51
N MET A 104 3.32 1.25 -7.47
CA MET A 104 3.53 1.70 -8.84
C MET A 104 3.76 3.21 -8.92
N PHE A 105 3.01 4.01 -8.17
CA PHE A 105 3.24 5.45 -8.09
C PHE A 105 4.65 5.77 -7.57
N LEU A 106 5.10 5.13 -6.48
CA LEU A 106 6.47 5.30 -5.99
C LEU A 106 7.53 4.88 -7.00
N ALA A 107 7.26 3.86 -7.82
CA ALA A 107 8.20 3.44 -8.85
C ALA A 107 8.44 4.51 -9.92
N PHE A 108 7.48 5.41 -10.20
CA PHE A 108 7.73 6.58 -11.06
C PHE A 108 8.62 7.63 -10.39
N TYR A 109 8.53 7.75 -9.07
CA TYR A 109 9.24 8.72 -8.23
C TYR A 109 10.36 8.07 -7.42
N LEU A 110 11.01 7.04 -7.99
CA LEU A 110 11.94 6.18 -7.25
C LEU A 110 13.14 6.96 -6.69
N ASP A 111 13.65 7.93 -7.46
CA ASP A 111 14.78 8.76 -7.04
C ASP A 111 14.39 9.73 -5.91
N ASP A 112 13.17 10.25 -5.93
CA ASP A 112 12.63 11.08 -4.85
C ASP A 112 12.40 10.24 -3.58
N PHE A 113 11.84 9.04 -3.73
CA PHE A 113 11.66 8.08 -2.63
C PHE A 113 13.00 7.72 -1.96
N ARG A 114 14.04 7.45 -2.76
CA ARG A 114 15.41 7.19 -2.26
C ARG A 114 15.97 8.39 -1.51
N SER A 115 15.77 9.58 -2.06
CA SER A 115 16.27 10.83 -1.48
C SER A 115 15.55 11.22 -0.18
N ALA A 116 14.31 10.76 0.01
CA ALA A 116 13.57 10.95 1.24
C ALA A 116 14.12 10.13 2.42
N HIS A 117 15.01 9.16 2.17
CA HIS A 117 15.61 8.29 3.20
C HIS A 117 14.55 7.69 4.15
N TRP A 118 13.41 7.26 3.60
CA TRP A 118 12.30 6.73 4.39
C TRP A 118 12.76 5.56 5.26
N GLN A 119 12.56 5.69 6.57
CA GLN A 119 13.04 4.77 7.61
C GLN A 119 14.54 4.46 7.57
N GLN A 120 15.37 5.32 6.95
CA GLN A 120 16.81 5.14 6.89
C GLN A 120 17.55 6.14 7.79
N TRP A 121 18.66 5.70 8.37
CA TRP A 121 19.57 6.57 9.11
C TRP A 121 20.66 7.10 8.18
N ILE A 122 20.72 8.42 8.06
CA ILE A 122 21.75 9.12 7.29
C ILE A 122 23.04 9.16 8.11
N ASP A 123 24.18 8.91 7.45
CA ASP A 123 25.53 8.97 8.03
C ASP A 123 25.76 8.09 9.29
N PHE A 124 25.06 6.96 9.39
CA PHE A 124 25.18 6.06 10.54
C PHE A 124 26.46 5.21 10.50
N GLU A 125 27.38 5.47 11.43
CA GLU A 125 28.63 4.71 11.58
C GLU A 125 28.42 3.37 12.30
N ILE A 126 28.02 2.34 11.55
CA ILE A 126 27.68 1.00 12.06
C ILE A 126 28.70 0.47 13.07
N ASP A 127 29.98 0.46 12.71
CA ASP A 127 31.01 -0.17 13.55
C ASP A 127 31.23 0.55 14.88
N LYS A 128 31.11 1.90 14.89
CA LYS A 128 31.28 2.72 16.09
C LYS A 128 30.12 2.57 17.08
N VAL A 129 28.93 2.18 16.62
CA VAL A 129 27.74 2.04 17.47
C VAL A 129 27.45 0.58 17.79
N GLN A 130 27.51 -0.32 16.81
CA GLN A 130 27.17 -1.72 16.98
C GLN A 130 28.15 -2.43 17.91
N THR A 131 29.46 -2.15 17.77
CA THR A 131 30.50 -2.84 18.55
C THR A 131 30.35 -2.56 20.05
N PRO A 132 30.28 -1.29 20.53
CA PRO A 132 30.11 -1.01 21.95
C PRO A 132 28.80 -1.56 22.53
N LEU A 133 27.72 -1.59 21.76
CA LEU A 133 26.43 -2.16 22.20
C LEU A 133 26.53 -3.68 22.41
N ILE A 134 27.13 -4.40 21.46
CA ILE A 134 27.31 -5.85 21.57
C ILE A 134 28.24 -6.22 22.73
N GLU A 135 29.31 -5.46 22.93
CA GLU A 135 30.23 -5.62 24.05
C GLU A 135 29.52 -5.39 25.39
N SER A 136 28.70 -4.34 25.49
CA SER A 136 27.90 -4.05 26.69
C SER A 136 26.94 -5.20 27.01
N VAL A 137 26.24 -5.74 26.02
CA VAL A 137 25.36 -6.91 26.23
C VAL A 137 26.17 -8.15 26.64
N THR A 138 27.38 -8.32 26.10
CA THR A 138 28.27 -9.43 26.51
C THR A 138 28.65 -9.31 27.97
N LYS A 139 29.03 -8.11 28.41
CA LYS A 139 29.37 -7.84 29.80
C LYS A 139 28.22 -8.14 30.76
N LEU A 140 26.97 -7.80 30.40
CA LEU A 140 25.80 -8.12 31.22
C LEU A 140 25.55 -9.63 31.36
N VAL A 141 25.89 -10.41 30.32
CA VAL A 141 25.85 -11.88 30.39
C VAL A 141 26.96 -12.40 31.30
N ASP A 142 28.18 -11.88 31.16
CA ASP A 142 29.33 -12.29 31.96
C ASP A 142 29.16 -11.95 33.45
N GLU A 143 28.51 -10.83 33.76
CA GLU A 143 28.14 -10.40 35.12
C GLU A 143 26.94 -11.17 35.69
N GLY A 144 26.30 -12.03 34.90
CA GLY A 144 25.14 -12.84 35.31
C GLY A 144 23.86 -12.02 35.54
N ILE A 145 23.80 -10.79 35.04
CA ILE A 145 22.61 -9.92 35.13
C ILE A 145 21.52 -10.44 34.18
N ILE A 146 21.91 -10.96 33.02
CA ILE A 146 21.03 -11.61 32.05
C ILE A 146 21.61 -12.97 31.64
N ASP A 147 20.74 -13.86 31.17
CA ASP A 147 21.18 -15.17 30.66
C ASP A 147 21.68 -15.09 29.20
N SER A 148 22.31 -16.18 28.75
CA SER A 148 22.86 -16.27 27.39
C SER A 148 21.81 -16.18 26.28
N ALA A 149 20.58 -16.67 26.52
CA ALA A 149 19.50 -16.59 25.55
C ALA A 149 18.98 -15.15 25.41
N GLN A 150 18.80 -14.46 26.53
CA GLN A 150 18.47 -13.03 26.59
C GLN A 150 19.56 -12.19 25.89
N GLY A 151 20.83 -12.43 26.21
CA GLY A 151 21.95 -11.75 25.56
C GLY A 151 22.01 -11.98 24.05
N LYS A 152 21.75 -13.21 23.59
CA LYS A 152 21.68 -13.53 22.15
C LYS A 152 20.52 -12.82 21.47
N SER A 153 19.35 -12.78 22.11
CA SER A 153 18.17 -12.08 21.59
C SER A 153 18.43 -10.58 21.42
N LEU A 154 19.00 -9.93 22.44
CA LEU A 154 19.35 -8.50 22.39
C LEU A 154 20.39 -8.18 21.32
N LYS A 155 21.47 -8.96 21.25
CA LYS A 155 22.49 -8.79 20.19
C LYS A 155 21.89 -8.94 18.79
N LYS A 156 20.93 -9.85 18.62
CA LYS A 156 20.22 -10.03 17.36
C LYS A 156 19.34 -8.82 17.06
N ALA A 157 18.53 -8.37 18.01
CA ALA A 157 17.69 -7.18 17.85
C ALA A 157 18.50 -5.94 17.43
N VAL A 158 19.64 -5.68 18.10
CA VAL A 158 20.53 -4.56 17.72
C VAL A 158 21.01 -4.68 16.28
N LYS A 159 21.49 -5.85 15.88
CA LYS A 159 21.98 -6.08 14.51
C LYS A 159 20.86 -5.95 13.48
N ASP A 160 19.70 -6.51 13.77
CA ASP A 160 18.56 -6.52 12.86
C ASP A 160 18.03 -5.09 12.67
N THR A 161 17.88 -4.30 13.74
CA THR A 161 17.46 -2.89 13.68
C THR A 161 18.45 -2.00 12.93
N ILE A 162 19.77 -2.14 13.20
CA ILE A 162 20.78 -1.39 12.45
C ILE A 162 20.70 -1.76 10.96
N LYS A 163 20.64 -3.06 10.66
CA LYS A 163 20.57 -3.55 9.28
C LYS A 163 19.32 -3.05 8.56
N GLU A 164 18.18 -3.02 9.23
CA GLU A 164 16.91 -2.50 8.72
C GLU A 164 17.03 -1.03 8.33
N HIS A 165 17.48 -0.16 9.25
CA HIS A 165 17.58 1.28 9.01
C HIS A 165 18.80 1.73 8.21
N THR A 166 19.69 0.83 7.80
CA THR A 166 20.86 1.14 6.96
C THR A 166 20.75 0.56 5.56
N ARG A 167 19.67 -0.15 5.26
CA ARG A 167 19.41 -0.70 3.93
C ARG A 167 18.37 0.12 3.22
N GLU A 168 18.53 0.19 1.91
CA GLU A 168 17.47 0.71 1.06
C GLU A 168 16.30 -0.28 1.02
N HIS A 169 15.09 0.24 1.22
CA HIS A 169 13.86 -0.54 1.11
C HIS A 169 13.44 -0.59 -0.35
N GLU A 170 13.44 -1.79 -0.95
CA GLU A 170 12.95 -1.98 -2.31
C GLU A 170 11.44 -1.70 -2.37
N VAL A 171 10.99 -0.85 -3.28
CA VAL A 171 9.58 -0.43 -3.41
C VAL A 171 8.58 -1.61 -3.40
N PRO A 172 8.81 -2.73 -4.11
CA PRO A 172 7.89 -3.88 -4.10
C PRO A 172 7.73 -4.57 -2.74
N MET A 173 8.67 -4.35 -1.82
CA MET A 173 8.67 -4.96 -0.48
C MET A 173 7.97 -4.09 0.57
N ILE A 174 7.62 -2.84 0.23
CA ILE A 174 6.98 -1.91 1.15
C ILE A 174 5.50 -2.28 1.27
N MET A 175 5.07 -2.62 2.49
CA MET A 175 3.69 -3.01 2.79
C MET A 175 2.77 -1.80 2.84
N LEU A 176 1.46 -1.99 2.65
CA LEU A 176 0.45 -0.93 2.67
C LEU A 176 0.51 -0.04 3.91
N ASP A 177 0.85 -0.60 5.09
CA ASP A 177 1.04 0.21 6.29
C ASP A 177 2.15 1.26 6.15
N GLU A 178 3.30 0.82 5.66
CA GLU A 178 4.49 1.64 5.46
C GLU A 178 4.28 2.63 4.32
N LEU A 179 3.58 2.23 3.25
CA LEU A 179 3.17 3.14 2.17
C LEU A 179 2.29 4.26 2.72
N ILE A 180 1.25 3.95 3.49
CA ILE A 180 0.38 4.99 4.06
C ILE A 180 1.17 5.94 4.97
N GLN A 181 2.10 5.42 5.77
CA GLN A 181 2.96 6.24 6.63
C GLN A 181 3.89 7.16 5.82
N PHE A 182 4.52 6.64 4.77
CA PHE A 182 5.37 7.42 3.88
C PHE A 182 4.58 8.52 3.16
N TYR A 183 3.45 8.17 2.53
CA TYR A 183 2.63 9.16 1.84
C TYR A 183 2.10 10.24 2.79
N LYS A 184 1.91 9.91 4.09
CA LYS A 184 1.59 10.86 5.14
C LYS A 184 2.76 11.76 5.54
N SER A 185 4.00 11.26 5.58
CA SER A 185 5.17 12.12 5.81
C SER A 185 5.39 13.11 4.68
N GLU A 186 5.15 12.67 3.44
CA GLU A 186 5.28 13.48 2.23
C GLU A 186 4.06 14.39 1.97
N LYS A 187 3.00 14.27 2.78
CA LYS A 187 1.76 15.08 2.69
C LYS A 187 1.11 15.03 1.30
N LEU A 188 1.08 13.84 0.72
CA LEU A 188 0.51 13.61 -0.62
C LEU A 188 -1.01 13.59 -0.65
N PHE A 189 -1.65 13.36 0.50
CA PHE A 189 -3.10 13.28 0.65
C PHE A 189 -3.56 14.13 1.84
N ASP A 190 -4.86 14.39 1.92
CA ASP A 190 -5.51 14.97 3.09
C ASP A 190 -5.92 13.90 4.13
N GLU A 191 -6.44 14.35 5.28
CA GLU A 191 -6.83 13.43 6.36
C GLU A 191 -8.00 12.51 5.99
N ASP A 192 -8.91 12.92 5.10
CA ASP A 192 -10.05 12.09 4.69
C ASP A 192 -9.57 10.95 3.79
N GLU A 193 -8.72 11.25 2.81
CA GLU A 193 -8.07 10.26 1.97
C GLU A 193 -7.23 9.26 2.81
N TYR A 194 -6.48 9.74 3.81
CA TYR A 194 -5.77 8.85 4.73
C TYR A 194 -6.72 7.97 5.55
N ASN A 195 -7.89 8.47 5.95
CA ASN A 195 -8.87 7.67 6.68
C ASN A 195 -9.36 6.49 5.82
N TYR A 196 -9.64 6.71 4.54
CA TYR A 196 -10.02 5.61 3.62
C TYR A 196 -8.89 4.61 3.40
N LEU A 197 -7.65 5.07 3.23
CA LEU A 197 -6.50 4.18 3.13
C LEU A 197 -6.36 3.30 4.39
N ARG A 198 -6.55 3.88 5.58
CA ARG A 198 -6.51 3.15 6.86
C ARG A 198 -7.68 2.19 7.03
N GLU A 199 -8.86 2.56 6.54
CA GLU A 199 -10.02 1.69 6.53
C GLU A 199 -9.77 0.44 5.66
N ILE A 200 -9.31 0.64 4.42
CA ILE A 200 -8.93 -0.45 3.51
C ILE A 200 -7.88 -1.35 4.14
N GLN A 201 -6.82 -0.76 4.72
CA GLN A 201 -5.76 -1.50 5.41
C GLN A 201 -6.30 -2.33 6.57
N SER A 202 -7.12 -1.74 7.44
CA SER A 202 -7.66 -2.40 8.63
C SER A 202 -8.54 -3.59 8.24
N ASN A 203 -9.40 -3.40 7.24
CA ASN A 203 -10.35 -4.43 6.78
C ASN A 203 -9.68 -5.56 6.00
N ARG A 204 -8.68 -5.28 5.14
CA ARG A 204 -7.82 -6.31 4.50
C ARG A 204 -7.23 -7.25 5.55
N ASN A 205 -6.81 -6.70 6.69
CA ASN A 205 -6.18 -7.45 7.78
C ASN A 205 -7.16 -8.25 8.64
N GLY A 206 -8.45 -8.27 8.30
CA GLY A 206 -9.49 -9.01 9.03
C GLY A 206 -9.24 -10.52 9.14
N ILE A 207 -8.50 -11.12 8.21
CA ILE A 207 -8.11 -12.56 8.27
C ILE A 207 -7.07 -12.83 9.38
N HIS A 208 -6.17 -11.89 9.66
CA HIS A 208 -4.98 -12.14 10.47
C HIS A 208 -5.23 -12.19 11.98
N SER A 209 -6.47 -12.02 12.45
CA SER A 209 -6.79 -12.02 13.87
C SER A 209 -7.37 -13.34 14.36
N PHE A 210 -6.64 -14.03 15.25
CA PHE A 210 -7.21 -15.01 16.21
C PHE A 210 -8.15 -14.35 17.26
N LYS A 211 -8.58 -13.10 17.03
CA LYS A 211 -9.45 -12.31 17.88
C LYS A 211 -10.66 -11.87 17.06
N SER A 212 -11.82 -11.76 17.71
CA SER A 212 -13.01 -11.16 17.08
C SER A 212 -12.67 -9.73 16.62
N ARG A 213 -12.74 -9.49 15.32
CA ARG A 213 -12.69 -8.17 14.70
C ARG A 213 -13.95 -7.97 13.90
N ILE A 214 -14.49 -6.77 13.95
CA ILE A 214 -15.59 -6.34 13.09
C ILE A 214 -14.94 -5.90 11.78
N ILE A 215 -15.39 -6.50 10.68
CA ILE A 215 -15.06 -6.07 9.32
C ILE A 215 -16.15 -5.09 8.91
N GLY A 216 -15.79 -4.03 8.18
CA GLY A 216 -16.71 -3.00 7.70
C GLY A 216 -17.93 -3.58 6.95
N SER A 217 -19.00 -2.81 6.90
CA SER A 217 -20.23 -3.10 6.18
C SER A 217 -20.02 -3.21 4.67
N TRP A 218 -21.02 -3.71 3.94
CA TRP A 218 -21.02 -3.63 2.48
C TRP A 218 -21.05 -2.18 2.01
N GLY A 219 -21.75 -1.29 2.72
CA GLY A 219 -21.68 0.16 2.48
C GLY A 219 -20.25 0.71 2.59
N ASP A 220 -19.55 0.39 3.68
CA ASP A 220 -18.15 0.82 3.89
C ASP A 220 -17.23 0.36 2.74
N LEU A 221 -17.41 -0.90 2.32
CA LEU A 221 -16.69 -1.47 1.18
C LEU A 221 -17.02 -0.73 -0.12
N GLN A 222 -18.29 -0.41 -0.36
CA GLN A 222 -18.73 0.33 -1.55
C GLN A 222 -18.05 1.71 -1.63
N TYR A 223 -18.02 2.45 -0.52
CA TYR A 223 -17.34 3.75 -0.44
C TYR A 223 -15.82 3.60 -0.64
N SER A 224 -15.21 2.59 -0.03
CA SER A 224 -13.77 2.34 -0.15
C SER A 224 -13.35 1.92 -1.56
N VAL A 225 -14.17 1.14 -2.27
CA VAL A 225 -13.91 0.79 -3.69
C VAL A 225 -14.02 2.02 -4.58
N ARG A 226 -14.96 2.92 -4.30
CA ARG A 226 -15.04 4.19 -4.99
C ARG A 226 -13.79 5.03 -4.74
N PHE A 227 -13.36 5.16 -3.49
CA PHE A 227 -12.12 5.86 -3.15
C PHE A 227 -10.94 5.28 -3.93
N PHE A 228 -10.87 3.96 -4.09
CA PHE A 228 -9.86 3.33 -4.94
C PHE A 228 -9.94 3.77 -6.41
N CYS A 229 -11.13 3.86 -7.02
CA CYS A 229 -11.24 4.42 -8.38
C CYS A 229 -10.75 5.88 -8.44
N TYR A 230 -11.08 6.69 -7.43
CA TYR A 230 -10.52 8.04 -7.30
C TYR A 230 -8.99 8.01 -7.20
N LEU A 231 -8.41 7.12 -6.40
CA LEU A 231 -6.96 6.97 -6.23
C LEU A 231 -6.27 6.62 -7.55
N LEU A 232 -6.88 5.75 -8.38
CA LEU A 232 -6.35 5.45 -9.71
C LEU A 232 -6.30 6.69 -10.61
N GLU A 233 -7.38 7.47 -10.64
CA GLU A 233 -7.40 8.74 -11.38
C GLU A 233 -6.40 9.74 -10.80
N TRP A 234 -6.29 9.83 -9.47
CA TRP A 234 -5.29 10.67 -8.82
C TRP A 234 -3.89 10.29 -9.29
N VAL A 235 -3.54 9.00 -9.31
CA VAL A 235 -2.22 8.55 -9.80
C VAL A 235 -2.02 8.94 -11.26
N ILE A 236 -2.99 8.71 -12.15
CA ILE A 236 -2.89 9.08 -13.58
C ILE A 236 -2.59 10.57 -13.76
N ASN A 237 -3.24 11.43 -12.99
CA ASN A 237 -3.06 12.89 -13.06
C ASN A 237 -1.74 13.37 -12.43
N HIS A 238 -1.05 12.51 -11.69
CA HIS A 238 0.24 12.77 -11.09
C HIS A 238 1.33 11.89 -11.72
N LEU A 239 1.13 11.36 -12.92
CA LEU A 239 2.22 10.73 -13.66
C LEU A 239 3.13 11.81 -14.26
N PRO A 240 4.44 11.52 -14.43
CA PRO A 240 5.34 12.42 -15.15
C PRO A 240 4.80 12.76 -16.56
N ASP A 241 4.96 14.01 -16.97
CA ASP A 241 4.56 14.46 -18.30
C ASP A 241 5.29 13.65 -19.38
N ILE A 242 4.52 13.18 -20.36
CA ILE A 242 5.08 12.62 -21.58
C ILE A 242 5.57 13.79 -22.42
N PRO A 243 6.86 13.84 -22.84
CA PRO A 243 7.32 14.87 -23.75
C PRO A 243 6.44 14.87 -25.00
N ASP A 244 5.87 16.01 -25.37
CA ASP A 244 5.26 16.17 -26.68
C ASP A 244 6.34 15.79 -27.72
N GLU A 245 6.03 14.86 -28.62
CA GLU A 245 6.95 14.47 -29.69
C GLU A 245 7.44 15.75 -30.38
N GLU A 246 8.74 16.07 -30.26
CA GLU A 246 9.35 17.09 -31.12
C GLU A 246 9.24 16.56 -32.56
N TYR A 247 8.29 17.14 -33.30
CA TYR A 247 8.03 16.91 -34.73
C TYR A 247 9.28 16.95 -35.61
#